data_AF-A0A0A2AZK1-F1
#
_entry.id   AF-A0A0A2AZK1-F1
#
_cell.length_a   1.000
_cell.length_b   1.000
_cell.length_c   1.000
_cell.angle_alpha   90.00
_cell.angle_beta   90.00
_cell.angle_gamma   90.00
#
_symmetry.space_group_name_H-M   'P 1'
#
loop_
_entity.id
_entity.type
_entity.pdbx_description
1 polymer ?
#
loop_
_entity_poly.entity_id
_entity_poly.type
_entity_poly.pdbx_seq_one_letter_code
_entity_poly.pdbx_strand_id
1 'polypeptide(L)' 'MNLKERGITVGDLLIILIIIITSTILIKSLGKEKKTTLNYINQEELPYKKDFYQKFI' A
#
# COMPACT_ATOMS: atom_id res chain seq x y z
N MET A 1 21.29 4.18 -28.82
CA MET A 1 21.81 3.06 -28.00
C MET A 1 20.83 1.92 -28.09
N ASN A 2 21.25 0.79 -28.64
CA ASN A 2 20.41 -0.38 -28.82
C ASN A 2 20.30 -1.18 -27.51
N LEU A 3 19.18 -1.83 -27.23
CA LEU A 3 19.00 -2.63 -26.00
C LEU A 3 19.99 -3.81 -25.96
N LYS A 4 20.33 -4.33 -27.13
CA LYS A 4 21.37 -5.35 -27.34
C LYS A 4 22.78 -4.84 -26.97
N GLU A 5 23.08 -3.56 -27.21
CA GLU A 5 24.37 -2.94 -26.83
C GLU A 5 24.47 -2.72 -25.31
N ARG A 6 23.32 -2.68 -24.62
CA ARG A 6 23.25 -2.53 -23.16
C ARG A 6 23.26 -3.87 -22.40
N GLY A 7 23.43 -4.99 -23.11
CA GLY A 7 23.45 -6.33 -22.50
C GLY A 7 22.09 -6.80 -21.98
N ILE A 8 21.02 -6.06 -22.26
CA ILE A 8 19.68 -6.41 -21.82
C ILE A 8 19.20 -7.59 -22.67
N THR A 9 19.00 -8.72 -21.99
CA THR A 9 18.54 -9.97 -22.61
C THR A 9 17.03 -10.10 -22.47
N VAL A 10 16.39 -10.89 -23.33
CA VAL A 10 14.93 -11.17 -23.28
C VAL A 10 14.48 -11.63 -21.89
N GLY A 11 15.33 -12.36 -21.16
CA GLY A 11 15.06 -12.77 -19.78
C GLY A 11 14.84 -11.60 -18.82
N ASP A 12 15.60 -10.52 -18.97
CA ASP A 12 15.52 -9.34 -18.10
C ASP A 12 14.18 -8.59 -18.29
N LEU A 13 13.70 -8.52 -19.53
CA LEU A 13 12.38 -7.97 -19.85
C LEU A 13 11.26 -8.78 -19.20
N LEU A 14 11.38 -10.11 -19.21
CA LEU A 14 10.39 -11.00 -18.60
C LEU A 14 10.38 -10.87 -17.07
N ILE A 15 11.55 -10.76 -16.45
CA ILE A 15 11.69 -10.57 -15.00
C ILE A 15 11.06 -9.25 -14.58
N ILE A 16 11.36 -8.15 -15.28
CA ILE A 16 10.78 -6.83 -15.01
C ILE A 16 9.25 -6.86 -15.13
N LEU A 17 8.72 -7.53 -16.16
CA LEU A 17 7.28 -7.66 -16.36
C LEU A 17 6.59 -8.38 -15.19
N ILE A 18 7.18 -9.51 -14.74
CA ILE A 18 6.66 -10.27 -13.60
C ILE A 18 6.67 -9.42 -12.33
N ILE A 19 7.77 -8.70 -12.07
CA ILE A 19 7.90 -7.81 -10.90
C ILE A 19 6.82 -6.74 -10.91
N ILE A 20 6.54 -6.11 -12.06
CA ILE A 20 5.49 -5.08 -12.18
C ILE A 20 4.11 -5.65 -11.88
N ILE A 21 3.77 -6.81 -12.44
CA ILE A 21 2.48 -7.48 -12.24
C ILE A 21 2.31 -7.92 -10.79
N THR A 22 3.30 -8.60 -10.23
CA THR A 22 3.26 -9.07 -8.85
C THR A 22 3.22 -7.90 -7.87
N SER A 23 4.00 -6.84 -8.10
CA SER A 23 4.00 -5.64 -7.26
C SER A 23 2.65 -4.92 -7.30
N THR A 24 2.04 -4.77 -8.48
CA THR A 24 0.71 -4.15 -8.59
C THR A 24 -0.38 -5.00 -7.92
N ILE A 25 -0.33 -6.32 -8.04
CA ILE A 25 -1.26 -7.22 -7.35
C ILE A 25 -1.05 -7.17 -5.84
N LEU A 26 0.19 -7.22 -5.36
CA LEU A 26 0.54 -7.12 -3.95
C LEU A 26 0.08 -5.78 -3.37
N ILE A 27 0.36 -4.65 -4.04
CA ILE A 27 -0.09 -3.32 -3.59
C ILE A 27 -1.63 -3.25 -3.57
N LYS A 28 -2.32 -3.82 -4.56
CA LYS A 28 -3.79 -3.86 -4.59
C LYS A 28 -4.37 -4.76 -3.49
N SER A 29 -3.70 -5.86 -3.16
CA SER A 29 -4.11 -6.78 -2.09
C SER A 29 -3.83 -6.17 -0.71
N LEU A 30 -2.62 -5.65 -0.50
CA LEU A 30 -2.22 -4.92 0.69
C LEU A 30 -3.04 -3.65 0.88
N GLY A 31 -3.50 -2.99 -0.20
CA GLY A 31 -4.41 -1.85 -0.11
C GLY A 31 -5.84 -2.25 0.28
N LYS A 32 -6.28 -3.48 -0.03
CA LYS A 32 -7.53 -4.04 0.49
C LYS A 32 -7.40 -4.43 1.96
N GLU A 33 -6.26 -4.97 2.39
CA GLU A 33 -5.98 -5.28 3.80
C GLU A 33 -5.68 -4.01 4.64
N LYS A 34 -4.98 -3.01 4.09
CA LYS A 34 -4.72 -1.73 4.77
C LYS A 34 -5.95 -0.84 4.89
N LYS A 35 -6.97 -1.01 4.04
CA LYS A 35 -8.27 -0.36 4.25
C LYS A 35 -8.93 -0.82 5.56
N THR A 36 -8.52 -1.95 6.13
CA THR A 36 -9.00 -2.41 7.43
C THR A 36 -7.97 -2.24 8.55
N THR A 37 -6.65 -2.28 8.29
CA THR A 37 -5.63 -2.13 9.36
C THR A 37 -5.18 -0.69 9.62
N LEU A 38 -5.01 0.15 8.58
CA LEU A 38 -4.55 1.54 8.76
C LEU A 38 -5.72 2.50 9.04
N ASN A 39 -6.93 2.13 8.61
CA ASN A 39 -8.15 2.88 8.94
C ASN A 39 -8.64 2.63 10.37
N TYR A 40 -8.25 1.51 10.99
CA TYR A 40 -8.54 1.23 12.40
C TYR A 40 -7.79 2.20 13.33
N ILE A 41 -6.53 2.50 13.02
CA ILE A 41 -5.68 3.42 13.82
C ILE A 41 -6.24 4.86 13.82
N ASN A 42 -6.93 5.28 12.75
CA ASN A 42 -7.54 6.60 12.65
C ASN A 42 -9.03 6.64 13.03
N GLN A 43 -9.70 5.49 13.19
CA GLN A 43 -11.07 5.43 13.73
C GLN A 43 -11.11 5.30 15.26
N GLU A 44 -9.97 5.05 15.90
CA GLU A 44 -9.80 5.07 17.35
C GLU A 44 -9.50 6.48 17.90
N GLU A 45 -9.93 7.56 17.25
CA GLU A 45 -10.15 8.83 17.97
C GLU A 45 -11.40 8.70 18.86
N LEU A 46 -11.17 7.94 19.94
CA LEU A 46 -11.95 7.72 21.15
C LEU A 46 -13.16 8.67 21.34
N PRO A 47 -14.40 8.17 21.29
CA PRO A 47 -15.56 8.93 21.82
C PRO A 47 -15.44 9.21 23.33
N TYR A 48 -14.47 8.61 24.02
CA TYR A 48 -14.21 8.79 25.44
C TYR A 48 -13.80 10.21 25.85
N LYS A 49 -13.28 11.02 24.92
CA LYS A 49 -12.87 12.39 25.24
C LYS A 49 -14.03 13.41 25.16
N LYS A 50 -15.20 13.03 24.64
CA LYS A 50 -16.32 13.96 24.46
C LYS A 50 -17.16 14.11 25.74
N ASP A 51 -17.30 13.04 26.53
CA ASP A 51 -18.08 13.06 27.78
C ASP A 51 -17.37 13.75 28.95
N PHE A 52 -16.03 13.87 28.89
CA PHE A 52 -15.27 14.52 29.97
C PHE A 52 -15.44 16.05 30.02
N TYR A 53 -15.73 16.69 28.88
CA TYR A 53 -15.95 18.13 28.82
C TYR A 53 -17.42 18.52 29.02
N GLN A 54 -18.37 17.60 28.82
CA GLN A 54 -19.78 17.88 29.04
C GLN A 54 -20.19 17.81 30.52
N LYS A 55 -19.36 17.23 31.39
CA LYS A 55 -19.62 17.17 32.85
C LYS A 55 -19.21 18.44 33.60
N PHE A 56 -18.65 19.45 32.93
CA PHE A 56 -18.14 20.68 33.53
C PHE A 56 -18.78 21.98 32.99
N ILE A 57 -19.90 21.90 32.25
CA ILE A 57 -20.71 23.06 31.83
C ILE A 57 -22.05 23.03 32.57
#